data_AF-A0A2N2W5A7-F1
#
_entry.id   AF-A0A2N2W5A7-F1
#
_cell.length_a   1.000
_cell.length_b   1.000
_cell.length_c   1.000
_cell.angle_alpha   90.00
_cell.angle_beta   90.00
_cell.angle_gamma   90.00
#
_symmetry.space_group_name_H-M   'P 1'
#
loop_
_entity.id
_entity.type
_entity.pdbx_description
1 polymer ?
#
loop_
_entity_poly.entity_id
_entity_poly.type
_entity_poly.pdbx_seq_one_letter_code
_entity_poly.pdbx_strand_id
1 'polypeptide(L)'
;MNLITALEASRISEIKKNWFVFLNTEKSLVEKHFEWLDLKILTNKKILFGKGTLYFKNKSYDIELYYSPFFNFRYDRISIKDKSIKYSDAIHLYKDMTLCLYHPLIDKPLLRGIPLYKMIPWIIEWIILYEKYKQYGVWLGKEIKH
;
A
#
# COMPACT_ATOMS: atom_id res chain seq x y z
N MET A 1 -24.65 -16.48 0.71
CA MET A 1 -23.98 -15.18 0.52
C MET A 1 -24.89 -14.11 1.11
N ASN A 2 -24.41 -13.29 2.06
CA ASN A 2 -25.25 -12.24 2.68
C ASN A 2 -25.30 -10.99 1.78
N LEU A 3 -26.28 -10.09 2.01
CA LEU A 3 -26.50 -8.90 1.18
C LEU A 3 -25.26 -7.99 1.10
N ILE A 4 -24.53 -7.85 2.20
CA ILE A 4 -23.31 -7.03 2.27
C ILE A 4 -22.24 -7.59 1.35
N THR A 5 -21.97 -8.90 1.40
CA THR A 5 -21.01 -9.57 0.52
C THR A 5 -21.41 -9.45 -0.95
N ALA A 6 -22.70 -9.53 -1.27
CA ALA A 6 -23.19 -9.36 -2.64
C ALA A 6 -22.96 -7.92 -3.17
N LEU A 7 -23.21 -6.92 -2.33
CA LEU A 7 -22.96 -5.52 -2.66
C LEU A 7 -21.46 -5.23 -2.82
N GLU A 8 -20.61 -5.79 -1.96
CA GLU A 8 -19.15 -5.69 -2.07
C GLU A 8 -18.66 -6.29 -3.40
N ALA A 9 -19.12 -7.48 -3.74
CA ALA A 9 -18.75 -8.14 -4.99
C ALA A 9 -19.20 -7.32 -6.22
N SER A 10 -20.41 -6.77 -6.19
CA SER A 10 -20.93 -5.93 -7.27
C SER A 10 -20.11 -4.66 -7.44
N ARG A 11 -19.76 -3.98 -6.33
CA ARG A 11 -18.94 -2.78 -6.37
C ARG A 11 -17.52 -3.04 -6.89
N ILE A 12 -16.88 -4.13 -6.45
CA ILE A 12 -15.57 -4.54 -6.96
C ILE A 12 -15.66 -4.85 -8.46
N SER A 13 -16.73 -5.50 -8.91
CA SER A 13 -16.97 -5.77 -10.33
C SER A 13 -17.08 -4.49 -11.15
N GLU A 14 -17.81 -3.48 -10.66
CA GLU A 14 -17.92 -2.17 -11.29
C GLU A 14 -16.57 -1.45 -11.39
N ILE A 15 -15.77 -1.46 -10.31
CA ILE A 15 -14.42 -0.89 -10.30
C ILE A 15 -13.53 -1.62 -11.32
N LYS A 16 -13.58 -2.94 -11.40
CA LYS A 16 -12.82 -3.74 -12.37
C LYS A 16 -13.25 -3.45 -13.81
N LYS A 17 -14.55 -3.20 -14.05
CA LYS A 17 -15.06 -2.79 -15.36
C LYS A 17 -14.51 -1.41 -15.77
N ASN A 18 -14.51 -0.47 -14.82
CA ASN A 18 -14.05 0.92 -15.01
C ASN A 18 -12.60 1.14 -14.55
N TRP A 19 -11.76 0.10 -14.61
CA TRP A 19 -10.45 0.09 -13.97
C TRP A 19 -9.54 1.26 -14.40
N PHE A 20 -9.61 1.66 -15.66
CA PHE A 20 -8.74 2.72 -16.18
C PHE A 20 -9.06 4.08 -15.55
N VAL A 21 -10.35 4.41 -15.41
CA VAL A 21 -10.80 5.63 -14.73
C VAL A 21 -10.44 5.59 -13.25
N PHE A 22 -10.65 4.43 -12.61
CA PHE A 22 -10.28 4.20 -11.22
C PHE A 22 -8.79 4.46 -10.98
N LEU A 23 -7.90 3.84 -11.78
CA LEU A 23 -6.45 4.02 -11.62
C LEU A 23 -5.99 5.45 -11.95
N ASN A 24 -6.60 6.13 -12.94
CA ASN A 24 -6.29 7.53 -13.22
C ASN A 24 -6.69 8.45 -12.08
N THR A 25 -7.82 8.17 -11.41
CA THR A 25 -8.28 8.94 -10.25
C THR A 25 -7.27 8.81 -9.10
N GLU A 26 -6.85 7.58 -8.79
CA GLU A 26 -5.85 7.32 -7.75
C GLU A 26 -4.51 7.98 -8.10
N LYS A 27 -4.06 7.88 -9.36
CA LYS A 27 -2.85 8.54 -9.85
C LYS A 27 -2.92 10.05 -9.63
N SER A 28 -3.99 10.70 -10.08
CA SER A 28 -4.16 12.15 -9.96
C SER A 28 -4.19 12.63 -8.51
N LEU A 29 -4.87 11.89 -7.62
CA LEU A 29 -4.90 12.21 -6.19
C LEU A 29 -3.52 12.11 -5.54
N VAL A 30 -2.74 11.10 -5.91
CA VAL A 30 -1.39 10.92 -5.35
C VAL A 30 -0.44 11.99 -5.88
N GLU A 31 -0.43 12.24 -7.19
CA GLU A 31 0.45 13.25 -7.82
C GLU A 31 0.16 14.67 -7.33
N LYS A 32 -1.09 14.95 -6.93
CA LYS A 32 -1.45 16.24 -6.33
C LYS A 32 -0.79 16.50 -4.97
N HIS A 33 -0.43 15.45 -4.24
CA HIS A 33 0.00 15.56 -2.84
C HIS A 33 1.40 15.00 -2.55
N PHE A 34 1.97 14.22 -3.46
CA PHE A 34 3.20 13.46 -3.23
C PHE A 34 4.15 13.53 -4.43
N GLU A 35 4.81 14.68 -4.60
CA GLU A 35 5.74 14.94 -5.72
C GLU A 35 6.93 13.98 -5.77
N TRP A 36 7.27 13.32 -4.66
CA TRP A 36 8.39 12.38 -4.59
C TRP A 36 8.10 11.04 -5.27
N LEU A 37 6.85 10.79 -5.70
CA LEU A 37 6.42 9.51 -6.24
C LEU A 37 5.98 9.64 -7.71
N ASP A 38 6.79 9.09 -8.60
CA ASP A 38 6.49 8.97 -10.02
C ASP A 38 5.54 7.82 -10.29
N LEU A 39 4.39 8.11 -10.92
CA LEU A 39 3.36 7.13 -11.22
C LEU A 39 3.18 6.87 -12.71
N LYS A 40 2.92 5.62 -13.09
CA LYS A 40 2.50 5.24 -14.45
C LYS A 40 1.47 4.13 -14.43
N ILE A 41 0.49 4.23 -15.33
CA ILE A 41 -0.47 3.15 -15.56
C ILE A 41 0.13 2.17 -16.56
N LEU A 42 0.33 0.93 -16.13
CA LEU A 42 0.73 -0.18 -16.98
C LEU A 42 -0.54 -0.82 -17.57
N THR A 43 -1.00 -0.29 -18.70
CA THR A 43 -2.29 -0.65 -19.33
C THR A 43 -2.39 -2.14 -19.65
N ASN A 44 -1.31 -2.75 -20.13
CA ASN A 44 -1.21 -4.18 -20.41
C ASN A 44 -1.44 -5.07 -19.18
N LYS A 45 -1.17 -4.55 -17.97
CA LYS A 45 -1.34 -5.28 -16.72
C LYS A 45 -2.53 -4.78 -15.88
N LYS A 46 -3.17 -3.66 -16.28
CA LYS A 46 -4.22 -2.98 -15.49
C LYS A 46 -3.76 -2.65 -14.07
N ILE A 47 -2.54 -2.10 -13.96
CA ILE A 47 -1.89 -1.77 -12.69
C ILE A 47 -1.41 -0.32 -12.73
N LEU A 48 -1.57 0.40 -11.62
CA LEU A 48 -0.87 1.64 -11.35
C LEU A 48 0.45 1.29 -10.67
N PHE A 49 1.56 1.61 -11.33
CA PHE A 49 2.90 1.41 -10.81
C PHE A 49 3.48 2.74 -10.33
N GLY A 50 4.20 2.71 -9.22
CA GLY A 50 4.88 3.86 -8.66
C GLY A 50 6.31 3.56 -8.26
N LYS A 51 7.19 4.56 -8.43
CA LYS A 51 8.55 4.58 -7.90
C LYS A 51 8.86 5.94 -7.31
N GLY A 52 9.61 5.96 -6.23
CA GLY A 52 10.03 7.21 -5.60
C GLY A 52 11.05 6.93 -4.52
N THR A 53 11.70 7.98 -4.05
CA THR A 53 12.70 7.88 -2.99
C THR A 53 12.32 8.81 -1.86
N LEU A 54 12.25 8.24 -0.65
CA LEU A 54 12.07 9.01 0.58
C LEU A 54 13.41 9.15 1.30
N TYR A 55 13.61 10.30 1.93
CA TYR A 55 14.80 10.56 2.73
C TYR A 55 14.40 10.68 4.20
N PHE A 56 15.12 9.96 5.06
CA PHE A 56 14.94 10.07 6.51
C PHE A 56 16.31 10.06 7.19
N LYS A 57 16.61 11.16 7.90
CA LYS A 57 17.97 11.46 8.40
C LYS A 57 18.99 11.39 7.25
N ASN A 58 20.04 10.58 7.38
CA ASN A 58 21.12 10.44 6.39
C ASN A 58 20.94 9.20 5.49
N LYS A 59 19.72 8.68 5.35
CA LYS A 59 19.42 7.48 4.58
C LYS A 59 18.28 7.71 3.59
N SER A 60 18.41 7.14 2.41
CA SER A 60 17.35 7.07 1.39
C SER A 60 16.65 5.71 1.42
N TYR A 61 15.37 5.72 1.05
CA TYR A 61 14.52 4.53 0.95
C TYR A 61 13.85 4.57 -0.42
N ASP A 62 14.25 3.65 -1.28
CA ASP A 62 13.63 3.49 -2.60
C ASP A 62 12.35 2.69 -2.46
N ILE A 63 11.24 3.31 -2.85
CA ILE A 63 9.90 2.75 -2.78
C ILE A 63 9.51 2.28 -4.16
N GLU A 64 8.98 1.07 -4.24
CA GLU A 64 8.28 0.56 -5.42
C GLU A 64 6.89 0.10 -4.99
N LEU A 65 5.88 0.57 -5.71
CA LEU A 65 4.50 0.18 -5.45
C LEU A 65 3.76 -0.26 -6.71
N TYR A 66 2.84 -1.19 -6.51
CA TYR A 66 1.85 -1.61 -7.48
C TYR A 66 0.47 -1.50 -6.82
N TYR A 67 -0.48 -0.91 -7.53
CA TYR A 67 -1.85 -0.75 -7.06
C TYR A 67 -2.86 -1.19 -8.13
N SER A 68 -3.75 -2.10 -7.78
CA SER A 68 -4.75 -2.63 -8.72
C SER A 68 -5.96 -3.26 -8.02
N PRO A 69 -7.19 -3.01 -8.51
CA PRO A 69 -8.39 -3.69 -8.02
C PRO A 69 -8.45 -5.17 -8.41
N PHE A 70 -7.51 -5.65 -9.22
CA PHE A 70 -7.39 -7.05 -9.64
C PHE A 70 -6.53 -7.89 -8.69
N PHE A 71 -5.82 -7.28 -7.75
CA PHE A 71 -5.08 -8.03 -6.75
C PHE A 71 -6.00 -8.67 -5.71
N ASN A 72 -5.62 -9.88 -5.30
CA ASN A 72 -6.33 -10.61 -4.26
C ASN A 72 -6.07 -9.98 -2.89
N PHE A 73 -7.09 -10.03 -2.03
CA PHE A 73 -7.14 -9.56 -0.64
C PHE A 73 -6.99 -8.03 -0.46
N ARG A 74 -5.94 -7.45 -1.02
CA ARG A 74 -5.64 -6.02 -0.97
C ARG A 74 -5.17 -5.49 -2.32
N TYR A 75 -5.44 -4.20 -2.56
CA TYR A 75 -5.15 -3.55 -3.84
C TYR A 75 -3.69 -3.13 -3.99
N ASP A 76 -2.95 -3.00 -2.89
CA ASP A 76 -1.56 -2.55 -2.86
C ASP A 76 -0.55 -3.70 -2.79
N ARG A 77 0.60 -3.47 -3.40
CA ARG A 77 1.87 -4.19 -3.17
C ARG A 77 2.95 -3.12 -3.10
N ILE A 78 3.25 -2.65 -1.90
CA ILE A 78 4.25 -1.59 -1.64
C ILE A 78 5.49 -2.25 -1.03
N SER A 79 6.67 -1.98 -1.57
CA SER A 79 7.93 -2.54 -1.08
C SER A 79 9.00 -1.46 -0.96
N ILE A 80 9.87 -1.62 0.03
CA ILE A 80 11.09 -0.81 0.18
C ILE A 80 12.25 -1.62 -0.38
N LYS A 81 12.95 -1.08 -1.38
CA LYS A 81 14.09 -1.74 -2.03
C LYS A 81 15.37 -1.53 -1.23
N ASP A 82 15.46 -2.24 -0.11
CA ASP A 82 16.65 -2.26 0.73
C ASP A 82 17.02 -3.70 1.10
N LYS A 83 18.19 -4.17 0.65
CA LYS A 83 18.67 -5.54 0.87
C LYS A 83 18.96 -5.87 2.34
N SER A 84 19.14 -4.85 3.17
CA SER A 84 19.35 -5.01 4.61
C SER A 84 18.07 -5.36 5.36
N ILE A 85 16.90 -5.02 4.80
CA ILE A 85 15.61 -5.39 5.38
C ILE A 85 15.38 -6.89 5.14
N LYS A 86 15.20 -7.64 6.22
CA LYS A 86 14.81 -9.06 6.19
C LYS A 86 13.36 -9.21 6.61
N TYR A 87 12.68 -10.21 6.07
CA TYR A 87 11.33 -10.53 6.49
C TYR A 87 11.26 -10.76 7.99
N SER A 88 10.30 -10.11 8.64
CA SER A 88 9.91 -10.35 10.02
C SER A 88 8.49 -9.80 10.20
N ASP A 89 7.62 -10.61 10.80
CA ASP A 89 6.25 -10.18 11.12
C ASP A 89 6.28 -9.00 12.12
N ALA A 90 7.28 -8.94 13.00
CA ALA A 90 7.46 -7.87 13.98
C ALA A 90 7.74 -6.49 13.38
N ILE A 91 8.10 -6.42 12.09
CA ILE A 91 8.25 -5.15 11.36
C ILE A 91 7.19 -5.01 10.27
N HIS A 92 6.07 -5.73 10.38
CA HIS A 92 4.92 -5.59 9.48
C HIS A 92 5.29 -5.76 8.00
N LEU A 93 5.95 -6.88 7.68
CA LEU A 93 6.18 -7.31 6.30
C LEU A 93 5.38 -8.57 6.00
N TYR A 94 4.87 -8.65 4.77
CA TYR A 94 4.44 -9.92 4.19
C TYR A 94 5.66 -10.71 3.69
N LYS A 95 5.48 -12.02 3.49
CA LYS A 95 6.54 -12.92 2.98
C LYS A 95 7.11 -12.52 1.62
N ASP A 96 6.35 -11.77 0.81
CA ASP A 96 6.79 -11.20 -0.47
C ASP A 96 7.54 -9.86 -0.32
N MET A 97 7.94 -9.50 0.91
CA MET A 97 8.64 -8.26 1.27
C MET A 97 7.83 -6.99 1.05
N THR A 98 6.52 -7.10 0.85
CA THR A 98 5.65 -5.92 0.80
C THR A 98 5.17 -5.52 2.19
N LEU A 99 4.92 -4.22 2.38
CA LEU A 99 4.53 -3.65 3.67
C LEU A 99 3.11 -4.09 4.06
N CYS A 100 2.91 -4.37 5.34
CA CYS A 100 1.60 -4.57 5.97
C CYS A 100 1.17 -3.28 6.67
N LEU A 101 0.61 -2.34 5.90
CA LEU A 101 0.27 -1.00 6.38
C LEU A 101 -1.08 -0.91 7.10
N TYR A 102 -1.94 -1.92 6.96
CA TYR A 102 -3.27 -1.98 7.55
C TYR A 102 -3.75 -3.44 7.65
N HIS A 103 -4.69 -3.70 8.55
CA HIS A 103 -5.34 -4.99 8.69
C HIS A 103 -6.51 -5.10 7.69
N PRO A 104 -6.46 -6.01 6.69
CA PRO A 104 -7.42 -6.05 5.58
C PRO A 104 -8.85 -6.44 5.98
N LEU A 105 -9.04 -7.01 7.18
CA LEU A 105 -10.37 -7.37 7.71
C LEU A 105 -10.92 -6.36 8.73
N ILE A 106 -10.06 -5.51 9.31
CA ILE A 106 -10.46 -4.61 10.42
C ILE A 106 -10.46 -3.16 9.94
N ASP A 107 -9.40 -2.74 9.26
CA ASP A 107 -9.22 -1.35 8.82
C ASP A 107 -9.85 -1.08 7.45
N LYS A 108 -10.18 -2.14 6.70
CA LYS A 108 -10.77 -1.99 5.37
C LYS A 108 -12.20 -1.46 5.50
N PRO A 109 -12.53 -0.31 4.88
CA PRO A 109 -13.88 0.21 4.89
C PRO A 109 -14.86 -0.75 4.21
N LEU A 110 -16.05 -0.89 4.78
CA LEU A 110 -17.16 -1.60 4.14
C LEU A 110 -17.37 -1.08 2.71
N LEU A 111 -17.51 -2.01 1.75
CA LEU A 111 -17.82 -1.70 0.35
C LEU A 111 -16.73 -0.94 -0.44
N ARG A 112 -15.53 -0.70 0.12
CA ARG A 112 -14.46 0.05 -0.57
C ARG A 112 -13.07 -0.54 -0.35
N GLY A 113 -12.22 -0.46 -1.36
CA GLY A 113 -10.78 -0.58 -1.18
C GLY A 113 -10.22 0.66 -0.48
N ILE A 114 -9.04 0.54 0.11
CA ILE A 114 -8.33 1.72 0.65
C ILE A 114 -7.72 2.48 -0.53
N PRO A 115 -8.04 3.78 -0.71
CA PRO A 115 -7.42 4.61 -1.73
C PRO A 115 -5.91 4.71 -1.54
N LEU A 116 -5.16 4.72 -2.63
CA LEU A 116 -3.69 4.74 -2.61
C LEU A 116 -3.15 5.98 -1.87
N TYR A 117 -3.72 7.16 -2.13
CA TYR A 117 -3.27 8.42 -1.51
C TYR A 117 -3.36 8.40 0.03
N LYS A 118 -4.27 7.60 0.61
CA LYS A 118 -4.38 7.42 2.07
C LYS A 118 -3.29 6.52 2.64
N MET A 119 -2.75 5.60 1.84
CA MET A 119 -1.70 4.68 2.27
C MET A 119 -0.30 5.29 2.17
N ILE A 120 -0.10 6.30 1.31
CA ILE A 120 1.22 6.93 1.12
C ILE A 120 1.82 7.46 2.44
N PRO A 121 1.08 8.18 3.31
CA PRO A 121 1.61 8.59 4.62
C PRO A 121 2.05 7.42 5.52
N TRP A 122 1.39 6.26 5.42
CA TRP A 122 1.74 5.08 6.22
C TRP A 122 3.09 4.48 5.81
N ILE A 123 3.55 4.70 4.57
CA ILE A 123 4.90 4.32 4.15
C ILE A 123 5.95 5.09 4.96
N ILE A 124 5.73 6.40 5.13
CA ILE A 124 6.62 7.28 5.91
C ILE A 124 6.59 6.87 7.39
N GLU A 125 5.40 6.62 7.94
CA GLU A 125 5.26 6.13 9.31
C GLU A 125 6.00 4.80 9.52
N TRP A 126 5.87 3.86 8.59
CA TRP A 126 6.59 2.59 8.64
C TRP A 126 8.11 2.81 8.65
N ILE A 127 8.65 3.70 7.82
CA ILE A 127 10.09 4.01 7.80
C ILE A 127 10.55 4.56 9.16
N ILE A 128 9.80 5.49 9.75
CA ILE A 128 10.12 6.06 11.06
C ILE A 128 10.12 4.97 12.14
N LEU A 129 9.12 4.10 12.12
CA LEU A 129 8.98 3.00 13.07
C LEU A 129 10.07 1.95 12.89
N TYR A 130 10.44 1.62 11.66
CA TYR A 130 11.55 0.71 11.36
C TYR A 130 12.89 1.24 11.87
N GLU A 131 13.16 2.54 11.72
CA GLU A 131 14.38 3.14 12.28
C GLU A 131 14.42 3.08 13.82
N LYS A 132 13.27 3.28 14.47
CA LYS A 132 13.15 3.08 15.92
C LYS A 132 13.31 1.62 16.30
N TYR A 133 12.74 0.68 15.54
CA TYR A 133 12.89 -0.76 15.76
C TYR A 133 14.37 -1.16 15.74
N LYS A 134 15.16 -0.68 14.78
CA LYS A 134 16.60 -0.96 14.75
C LYS A 134 17.34 -0.43 15.98
N GLN A 135 16.87 0.67 16.58
CA GLN A 135 17.48 1.27 17.76
C GLN A 135 17.09 0.54 19.06
N TYR A 136 15.82 0.16 19.19
CA TYR A 136 15.25 -0.33 20.45
C TYR A 136 14.96 -1.84 20.46
N GLY A 137 14.98 -2.50 19.30
CA GLY A 137 14.64 -3.93 19.15
C GLY A 137 13.15 -4.25 19.28
N VAL A 138 12.27 -3.25 19.44
CA VAL A 138 10.83 -3.42 19.60
C VAL A 138 10.06 -2.50 18.67
N TRP A 139 8.92 -2.98 18.17
CA TRP A 139 8.04 -2.18 17.32
C TRP A 139 7.19 -1.25 18.17
N LEU A 140 7.26 0.04 17.88
CA LEU A 140 6.56 1.09 18.65
C LEU A 140 5.28 1.61 17.96
N GLY A 141 4.94 1.03 16.80
CA GLY A 141 3.74 1.38 16.06
C GLY A 141 2.50 0.74 16.68
N LYS A 142 1.33 1.29 16.34
CA LYS A 142 0.07 0.59 16.63
C LYS A 142 0.03 -0.69 15.80
N GLU A 143 -0.25 -1.80 16.45
CA GLU A 143 -0.36 -3.11 15.82
C GLU A 143 -1.68 -3.76 16.22
N ILE A 144 -2.34 -4.37 15.23
CA ILE A 144 -3.34 -5.40 15.48
C ILE A 144 -2.64 -6.73 15.23
N LYS A 145 -2.53 -7.56 16.27
CA LYS A 145 -1.91 -8.88 16.14
C LYS A 145 -2.69 -9.73 15.12
N HIS A 146 -1.98 -10.28 14.16
CA HIS A 146 -2.50 -11.23 13.17
C HIS A 146 -2.63 -12.63 13.76
#